data_AF-A0A538FVQ0-F1
#
_entry.id   AF-A0A538FVQ0-F1
#
_cell.length_a   1.000
_cell.length_b   1.000
_cell.length_c   1.000
_cell.angle_alpha   90.00
_cell.angle_beta   90.00
_cell.angle_gamma   90.00
#
_symmetry.space_group_name_H-M   'P 1'
#
loop_
_entity.id
_entity.type
_entity.pdbx_description
1 polymer ?
#
loop_
_entity_poly.entity_id
_entity_poly.type
_entity_poly.pdbx_seq_one_letter_code
_entity_poly.pdbx_strand_id
1 'polypeptide(L)'
;MRSLAFVLLALLTVLTVLLHRGASAAAKPGDLRLSAIASELARRHLTIRCEGLSGALTGARGESGRTGFIGNQPVSVSYLQEGICQTLHAYTRSLKAGGNCLLPCGQPLEIAWSLNTLAHESYHLAGVRNEAQTECYALQAIDFVARRLGASAEQGRALALYSFDQLPGRMPPLYSSPECHDGGKYDLHPSSAVWP
;
A
#
# COMPACT_ATOMS: atom_id res chain seq x y z
N MET A 1 -54.61 -9.03 9.50
CA MET A 1 -53.54 -8.75 10.50
C MET A 1 -52.48 -9.85 10.58
N ARG A 2 -52.84 -11.13 10.73
CA ARG A 2 -51.86 -12.24 10.84
C ARG A 2 -50.93 -12.37 9.63
N SER A 3 -51.45 -12.25 8.40
CA SER A 3 -50.65 -12.35 7.18
C SER A 3 -49.62 -11.23 7.01
N LEU A 4 -49.93 -10.02 7.49
CA LEU A 4 -49.01 -8.87 7.41
C LEU A 4 -47.80 -9.07 8.34
N ALA A 5 -48.04 -9.65 9.52
CA ALA A 5 -46.98 -9.95 10.48
C ALA A 5 -46.00 -11.01 9.96
N PHE A 6 -46.49 -12.03 9.26
CA PHE A 6 -45.61 -13.04 8.63
C PHE A 6 -44.75 -12.47 7.50
N VAL A 7 -45.30 -11.56 6.68
CA VAL A 7 -44.54 -10.89 5.62
C VAL A 7 -43.48 -9.97 6.22
N LEU A 8 -43.80 -9.21 7.27
CA LEU A 8 -42.82 -8.35 7.94
C LEU A 8 -41.69 -9.17 8.57
N LEU A 9 -42.03 -10.30 9.22
CA LEU A 9 -41.04 -11.19 9.83
C LEU A 9 -40.12 -11.79 8.77
N ALA A 10 -40.66 -12.20 7.62
CA ALA A 10 -39.87 -12.73 6.51
C ALA A 10 -38.95 -11.65 5.88
N LEU A 11 -39.41 -10.41 5.76
CA LEU A 11 -38.58 -9.31 5.27
C LEU A 11 -37.46 -8.96 6.26
N LEU A 12 -37.77 -8.95 7.57
CA LEU A 12 -36.77 -8.73 8.63
C LEU A 12 -35.74 -9.85 8.68
N THR A 13 -36.13 -11.11 8.49
CA THR A 13 -35.19 -12.23 8.43
C THR A 13 -34.33 -12.18 7.17
N VAL A 14 -34.90 -11.86 6.01
CA VAL A 14 -34.13 -11.67 4.78
C VAL A 14 -33.16 -10.51 4.92
N LEU A 15 -33.58 -9.37 5.48
CA LEU A 15 -32.73 -8.21 5.71
C LEU A 15 -31.61 -8.52 6.70
N THR A 16 -31.92 -9.18 7.82
CA THR A 16 -30.89 -9.59 8.81
C THR A 16 -29.92 -10.63 8.24
N VAL A 17 -30.38 -11.57 7.40
CA VAL A 17 -29.51 -12.52 6.68
C VAL A 17 -28.65 -11.80 5.64
N LEU A 18 -29.19 -10.83 4.89
CA LEU A 18 -28.41 -10.02 3.93
C LEU A 18 -27.37 -9.15 4.65
N LEU A 19 -27.73 -8.52 5.77
CA LEU A 19 -26.82 -7.75 6.61
C LEU A 19 -25.75 -8.66 7.24
N HIS A 20 -26.12 -9.84 7.74
CA HIS A 20 -25.17 -10.82 8.27
C HIS A 20 -24.28 -11.42 7.19
N ARG A 21 -24.76 -11.62 5.96
CA ARG A 21 -23.94 -12.06 4.82
C ARG A 21 -23.02 -10.96 4.32
N GLY A 22 -23.42 -9.70 4.40
CA GLY A 22 -22.56 -8.55 4.13
C GLY A 22 -21.46 -8.37 5.19
N ALA A 23 -21.80 -8.61 6.46
CA ALA A 23 -20.86 -8.54 7.58
C ALA A 23 -19.98 -9.79 7.74
N SER A 24 -20.49 -10.97 7.37
CA SER A 24 -19.79 -12.26 7.38
C SER A 24 -19.24 -12.65 6.01
N ALA A 25 -19.14 -11.72 5.06
CA ALA A 25 -18.23 -11.88 3.94
C ALA A 25 -16.85 -12.04 4.58
N ALA A 26 -16.37 -13.28 4.66
CA ALA A 26 -15.08 -13.64 5.23
C ALA A 26 -14.07 -12.57 4.82
N ALA A 27 -13.38 -11.97 5.79
CA ALA A 27 -12.40 -10.93 5.53
C ALA A 27 -11.59 -11.34 4.30
N LYS A 28 -11.65 -10.55 3.22
CA LYS A 28 -11.05 -10.92 1.94
C LYS A 28 -9.64 -11.48 2.22
N PRO A 29 -9.26 -12.63 1.62
CA PRO A 29 -7.90 -13.12 1.72
C PRO A 29 -6.92 -11.99 1.42
N GLY A 30 -5.81 -11.93 2.14
CA GLY A 30 -4.77 -10.94 1.84
C GLY A 30 -4.26 -11.10 0.41
N ASP A 31 -3.78 -10.00 -0.17
CA ASP A 31 -3.14 -10.07 -1.46
C ASP A 31 -1.80 -10.80 -1.34
N LEU A 32 -1.71 -12.01 -1.91
CA LEU A 32 -0.54 -12.86 -1.73
C LEU A 32 0.74 -12.23 -2.28
N ARG A 33 0.67 -11.51 -3.41
CA ARG A 33 1.85 -10.92 -4.03
C ARG A 33 2.33 -9.71 -3.24
N LEU A 34 1.42 -8.79 -2.90
CA LEU A 34 1.78 -7.62 -2.10
C LEU A 34 2.23 -8.02 -0.69
N SER A 35 1.59 -9.04 -0.09
CA SER A 35 2.01 -9.61 1.20
C SER A 35 3.43 -10.19 1.15
N ALA A 36 3.80 -10.87 0.07
CA ALA A 36 5.15 -11.41 -0.09
C ALA A 36 6.20 -10.29 -0.18
N ILE A 37 5.92 -9.24 -0.96
CA ILE A 37 6.81 -8.08 -1.10
C ILE A 37 6.98 -7.37 0.25
N ALA A 38 5.87 -7.10 0.93
CA ALA A 38 5.89 -6.47 2.26
C ALA A 38 6.62 -7.31 3.29
N SER A 39 6.44 -8.64 3.25
CA SER A 39 7.13 -9.57 4.15
C SER A 39 8.64 -9.57 3.93
N GLU A 40 9.10 -9.41 2.68
CA GLU A 40 10.53 -9.32 2.35
C GLU A 40 11.13 -8.01 2.88
N LEU A 41 10.47 -6.86 2.65
CA LEU A 41 10.90 -5.57 3.19
C LEU A 41 10.98 -5.57 4.72
N ALA A 42 9.93 -6.06 5.37
CA ALA A 42 9.84 -6.07 6.83
C ALA A 42 10.62 -7.21 7.50
N ARG A 43 11.13 -8.17 6.71
CA ARG A 43 11.81 -9.39 7.17
C ARG A 43 11.00 -10.20 8.20
N ARG A 44 9.68 -10.26 8.02
CA ARG A 44 8.74 -11.05 8.84
C ARG A 44 7.48 -11.36 8.05
N HIS A 45 6.75 -12.40 8.45
CA HIS A 45 5.51 -12.77 7.78
C HIS A 45 4.38 -11.76 8.09
N LEU A 46 3.79 -11.21 7.03
CA LEU A 46 2.78 -10.15 7.09
C LEU A 46 1.67 -10.39 6.08
N THR A 47 0.56 -9.69 6.25
CA THR A 47 -0.56 -9.68 5.32
C THR A 47 -0.87 -8.27 4.87
N ILE A 48 -0.88 -8.05 3.56
CA ILE A 48 -1.45 -6.84 2.94
C ILE A 48 -2.87 -7.16 2.51
N ARG A 49 -3.81 -6.29 2.88
CA ARG A 49 -5.20 -6.38 2.45
C ARG A 49 -5.58 -5.13 1.67
N CYS A 50 -6.38 -5.31 0.64
CA CYS A 50 -7.00 -4.21 -0.08
C CYS A 50 -8.36 -3.95 0.56
N GLU A 51 -8.59 -2.72 1.00
CA GLU A 51 -9.90 -2.30 1.48
C GLU A 51 -10.92 -2.50 0.35
N GLY A 52 -12.07 -3.13 0.59
CA GLY A 52 -13.08 -3.34 -0.46
C GLY A 52 -13.82 -2.05 -0.84
N LEU A 53 -14.88 -2.15 -1.66
CA LEU A 53 -15.73 -1.01 -2.05
C LEU A 53 -16.27 -0.19 -0.86
N SER A 54 -16.34 -0.78 0.33
CA SER A 54 -16.73 -0.13 1.59
C SER A 54 -15.64 0.74 2.23
N GLY A 55 -14.37 0.64 1.79
CA GLY A 55 -13.29 1.54 2.18
C GLY A 55 -13.26 2.85 1.39
N ALA A 56 -14.06 2.95 0.31
CA ALA A 56 -14.05 4.08 -0.61
C ALA A 56 -14.61 5.40 -0.05
N LEU A 57 -15.04 5.47 1.23
CA LEU A 57 -15.74 6.65 1.76
C LEU A 57 -15.27 7.16 3.14
N THR A 58 -14.23 6.59 3.76
CA THR A 58 -13.77 7.03 5.11
C THR A 58 -12.41 7.69 5.15
N GLY A 59 -11.83 8.04 4.00
CA GLY A 59 -10.69 8.95 3.94
C GLY A 59 -11.05 10.38 4.32
N ALA A 60 -11.78 10.63 5.43
CA ALA A 60 -11.93 11.96 6.01
C ALA A 60 -10.57 12.56 6.45
N ARG A 61 -9.46 11.79 6.33
CA ARG A 61 -8.05 12.21 6.44
C ARG A 61 -7.14 11.87 5.25
N GLY A 62 -7.63 11.26 4.16
CA GLY A 62 -6.83 11.04 2.94
C GLY A 62 -5.67 10.02 2.99
N GLU A 63 -5.61 9.11 3.98
CA GLU A 63 -4.53 8.13 4.13
C GLU A 63 -4.59 6.99 3.09
N SER A 64 -3.55 6.79 2.27
CA SER A 64 -3.50 5.77 1.19
C SER A 64 -3.32 4.32 1.68
N GLY A 65 -2.89 4.16 2.94
CA GLY A 65 -2.72 2.90 3.64
C GLY A 65 -2.85 3.10 5.16
N ARG A 66 -2.94 2.01 5.91
CA ARG A 66 -3.04 2.04 7.37
C ARG A 66 -2.48 0.78 8.02
N THR A 67 -1.52 0.99 8.91
CA THR A 67 -0.95 -0.03 9.80
C THR A 67 -1.25 0.26 11.27
N GLY A 68 -1.71 -0.75 12.00
CA GLY A 68 -1.98 -0.64 13.44
C GLY A 68 -0.78 -0.98 14.31
N PHE A 69 -0.74 -0.43 15.52
CA PHE A 69 0.24 -0.79 16.56
C PHE A 69 -0.48 -1.14 17.86
N ILE A 70 -0.01 -2.19 18.55
CA ILE A 70 -0.39 -2.53 19.93
C ILE A 70 0.78 -2.11 20.81
N GLY A 71 0.63 -0.97 21.49
CA GLY A 71 1.77 -0.29 22.12
C GLY A 71 2.83 0.10 21.09
N ASN A 72 4.06 -0.41 21.26
CA ASN A 72 5.16 -0.18 20.32
C ASN A 72 5.33 -1.28 19.27
N GLN A 73 4.51 -2.33 19.30
CA GLN A 73 4.62 -3.46 18.37
C GLN A 73 3.63 -3.30 17.21
N PRO A 74 4.06 -3.39 15.94
CA PRO A 74 3.13 -3.40 14.82
C PRO A 74 2.30 -4.68 14.81
N VAL A 75 1.05 -4.58 14.36
CA VAL A 75 0.27 -5.78 14.02
C VAL A 75 0.87 -6.47 12.78
N SER A 76 0.42 -7.68 12.44
CA SER A 76 0.91 -8.38 11.23
C SER A 76 0.09 -8.12 9.96
N VAL A 77 -0.79 -7.11 9.97
CA VAL A 77 -1.67 -6.79 8.84
C VAL A 77 -1.72 -5.29 8.57
N SER A 78 -1.58 -4.90 7.31
CA SER A 78 -1.86 -3.53 6.84
C SER A 78 -2.95 -3.53 5.79
N TYR A 79 -3.65 -2.42 5.70
CA TYR A 79 -4.73 -2.17 4.76
C TYR A 79 -4.32 -1.08 3.79
N LEU A 80 -4.39 -1.36 2.49
CA LEU A 80 -4.21 -0.36 1.44
C LEU A 80 -5.57 0.02 0.88
N GLN A 81 -5.74 1.28 0.47
CA GLN A 81 -6.93 1.67 -0.27
C GLN A 81 -7.09 0.79 -1.54
N GLU A 82 -8.33 0.48 -1.91
CA GLU A 82 -8.63 -0.33 -3.10
C GLU A 82 -7.93 0.21 -4.36
N GLY A 83 -7.94 1.54 -4.55
CA GLY A 83 -7.30 2.20 -5.70
C GLY A 83 -5.80 1.94 -5.80
N ILE A 84 -5.08 1.92 -4.65
CA ILE A 84 -3.65 1.60 -4.60
C ILE A 84 -3.41 0.18 -5.07
N CYS A 85 -4.17 -0.79 -4.54
CA CYS A 85 -4.07 -2.18 -4.98
C CYS A 85 -4.38 -2.33 -6.47
N GLN A 86 -5.46 -1.72 -6.95
CA GLN A 86 -5.84 -1.77 -8.37
C GLN A 86 -4.74 -1.23 -9.27
N THR A 87 -4.10 -0.12 -8.90
CA THR A 87 -2.97 0.46 -9.63
C THR A 87 -1.77 -0.48 -9.65
N LEU A 88 -1.39 -1.09 -8.51
CA LEU A 88 -0.28 -2.05 -8.45
C LEU A 88 -0.54 -3.31 -9.29
N HIS A 89 -1.78 -3.80 -9.31
CA HIS A 89 -2.17 -4.91 -10.16
C HIS A 89 -2.21 -4.54 -11.65
N ALA A 90 -2.68 -3.34 -11.98
CA ALA A 90 -2.68 -2.84 -13.34
C ALA A 90 -1.25 -2.67 -13.87
N TYR A 91 -0.35 -2.12 -13.04
CA TYR A 91 1.07 -2.00 -13.35
C TYR A 91 1.73 -3.37 -13.56
N THR A 92 1.45 -4.34 -12.68
CA THR A 92 1.88 -5.73 -12.89
C THR A 92 1.44 -6.28 -14.25
N ARG A 93 0.18 -6.03 -14.64
CA ARG A 93 -0.35 -6.53 -15.92
C ARG A 93 0.31 -5.83 -17.11
N SER A 94 0.56 -4.52 -17.02
CA SER A 94 1.20 -3.77 -18.11
C SER A 94 2.66 -4.20 -18.32
N LEU A 95 3.40 -4.49 -17.25
CA LEU A 95 4.75 -5.05 -17.33
C LEU A 95 4.76 -6.39 -18.08
N LYS A 96 3.81 -7.28 -17.77
CA LYS A 96 3.67 -8.57 -18.46
C LYS A 96 3.27 -8.44 -19.93
N ALA A 97 2.58 -7.37 -20.30
CA ALA A 97 2.20 -7.08 -21.67
C ALA A 97 3.36 -6.56 -22.53
N GLY A 98 4.54 -6.29 -21.94
CA GLY A 98 5.75 -5.95 -22.68
C GLY A 98 5.80 -4.50 -23.18
N GLY A 99 5.23 -3.55 -22.44
CA GLY A 99 5.36 -2.13 -22.77
C GLY A 99 6.82 -1.64 -22.70
N ASN A 100 7.30 -0.95 -23.74
CA ASN A 100 8.70 -0.52 -23.88
C ASN A 100 9.00 0.87 -23.30
N CYS A 101 8.30 1.29 -22.24
CA CYS A 101 8.55 2.59 -21.60
C CYS A 101 9.46 2.43 -20.38
N LEU A 102 10.39 3.38 -20.22
CA LEU A 102 11.31 3.41 -19.08
C LEU A 102 10.57 3.74 -17.77
N LEU A 103 9.72 4.77 -17.80
CA LEU A 103 8.67 5.00 -16.80
C LEU A 103 7.36 4.38 -17.30
N PRO A 104 6.37 4.11 -16.42
CA PRO A 104 5.07 3.63 -16.88
C PRO A 104 4.48 4.53 -17.96
N CYS A 105 4.11 3.96 -19.11
CA CYS A 105 3.66 4.72 -20.29
C CYS A 105 2.44 5.61 -20.06
N GLY A 106 1.69 5.38 -18.98
CA GLY A 106 0.46 6.09 -18.66
C GLY A 106 0.64 7.04 -17.47
N GLN A 107 0.28 6.58 -16.28
CA GLN A 107 0.20 7.37 -15.05
C GLN A 107 1.42 7.10 -14.13
N PRO A 108 2.62 7.62 -14.44
CA PRO A 108 3.82 7.32 -13.64
C PRO A 108 3.70 7.84 -12.21
N LEU A 109 3.03 8.97 -11.98
CA LEU A 109 2.81 9.52 -10.63
C LEU A 109 1.91 8.62 -9.76
N GLU A 110 0.81 8.11 -10.31
CA GLU A 110 -0.10 7.23 -9.57
C GLU A 110 0.58 5.90 -9.22
N ILE A 111 1.39 5.37 -10.15
CA ILE A 111 2.17 4.15 -9.93
C ILE A 111 3.25 4.41 -8.88
N ALA A 112 4.01 5.50 -8.99
CA ALA A 112 5.00 5.91 -7.98
C ALA A 112 4.37 6.02 -6.59
N TRP A 113 3.24 6.71 -6.47
CA TRP A 113 2.50 6.84 -5.21
C TRP A 113 2.06 5.49 -4.65
N SER A 114 1.59 4.58 -5.52
CA SER A 114 1.11 3.26 -5.11
C SER A 114 2.25 2.34 -4.67
N LEU A 115 3.39 2.38 -5.36
CA LEU A 115 4.61 1.66 -4.97
C LEU A 115 5.11 2.15 -3.61
N ASN A 116 5.18 3.49 -3.45
CA ASN A 116 5.58 4.13 -2.21
C ASN A 116 4.65 3.76 -1.06
N THR A 117 3.33 3.80 -1.26
CA THR A 117 2.35 3.44 -0.23
C THR A 117 2.56 2.00 0.27
N LEU A 118 2.78 1.04 -0.64
CA LEU A 118 3.09 -0.34 -0.22
C LEU A 118 4.38 -0.41 0.60
N ALA A 119 5.44 0.29 0.16
CA ALA A 119 6.72 0.31 0.87
C ALA A 119 6.59 0.96 2.25
N HIS A 120 5.91 2.11 2.33
CA HIS A 120 5.64 2.87 3.55
C HIS A 120 4.95 2.00 4.60
N GLU A 121 3.84 1.38 4.24
CA GLU A 121 3.13 0.48 5.16
C GLU A 121 3.96 -0.76 5.54
N SER A 122 4.82 -1.22 4.64
CA SER A 122 5.74 -2.33 4.95
C SER A 122 6.77 -1.94 6.01
N TYR A 123 7.30 -0.71 5.99
CA TYR A 123 8.21 -0.22 7.02
C TYR A 123 7.51 0.04 8.36
N HIS A 124 6.25 0.47 8.34
CA HIS A 124 5.43 0.46 9.56
C HIS A 124 5.29 -0.95 10.14
N LEU A 125 4.97 -1.95 9.30
CA LEU A 125 4.92 -3.35 9.74
C LEU A 125 6.27 -3.91 10.20
N ALA A 126 7.38 -3.31 9.74
CA ALA A 126 8.73 -3.59 10.24
C ALA A 126 9.03 -2.96 11.61
N GLY A 127 8.14 -2.09 12.11
CA GLY A 127 8.24 -1.45 13.42
C GLY A 127 8.72 0.00 13.40
N VAL A 128 8.91 0.60 12.22
CA VAL A 128 9.26 2.02 12.11
C VAL A 128 8.00 2.86 12.34
N ARG A 129 7.99 3.71 13.38
CA ARG A 129 6.80 4.51 13.76
C ARG A 129 6.88 5.97 13.34
N ASN A 130 8.08 6.48 13.11
CA ASN A 130 8.26 7.87 12.72
C ASN A 130 7.93 8.00 11.23
N GLU A 131 6.90 8.77 10.91
CA GLU A 131 6.39 8.96 9.54
C GLU A 131 7.47 9.41 8.57
N ALA A 132 8.28 10.41 8.93
CA ALA A 132 9.35 10.89 8.07
C ALA A 132 10.46 9.86 7.84
N GLN A 133 10.79 9.04 8.84
CA GLN A 133 11.72 7.92 8.69
C GLN A 133 11.13 6.82 7.82
N THR A 134 9.88 6.42 8.07
CA THR A 134 9.13 5.43 7.28
C THR A 134 9.07 5.85 5.82
N GLU A 135 8.74 7.12 5.56
CA GLU A 135 8.66 7.67 4.22
C GLU A 135 10.01 7.67 3.51
N CYS A 136 11.07 8.11 4.20
CA CYS A 136 12.40 8.10 3.60
C CYS A 136 12.83 6.69 3.18
N TYR A 137 12.56 5.69 4.03
CA TYR A 137 12.83 4.29 3.70
C TYR A 137 11.94 3.78 2.56
N ALA A 138 10.67 4.22 2.51
CA ALA A 138 9.74 3.86 1.46
C ALA A 138 10.22 4.33 0.08
N LEU A 139 10.69 5.59 -0.02
CA LEU A 139 11.21 6.17 -1.25
C LEU A 139 12.45 5.41 -1.78
N GLN A 140 13.36 5.02 -0.89
CA GLN A 140 14.54 4.20 -1.21
C GLN A 140 14.17 2.77 -1.65
N ALA A 141 13.05 2.23 -1.15
CA ALA A 141 12.60 0.89 -1.49
C ALA A 141 11.83 0.79 -2.82
N ILE A 142 11.61 1.89 -3.56
CA ILE A 142 10.77 1.86 -4.77
C ILE A 142 11.36 0.98 -5.88
N ASP A 143 12.68 1.01 -6.11
CA ASP A 143 13.32 0.12 -7.09
C ASP A 143 13.02 -1.35 -6.76
N PHE A 144 13.23 -1.71 -5.49
CA PHE A 144 12.97 -3.05 -4.99
C PHE A 144 11.51 -3.47 -5.22
N VAL A 145 10.55 -2.65 -4.81
CA VAL A 145 9.12 -2.97 -4.97
C VAL A 145 8.74 -3.10 -6.44
N ALA A 146 9.17 -2.17 -7.29
CA ALA A 146 8.89 -2.20 -8.73
C ALA A 146 9.43 -3.48 -9.38
N ARG A 147 10.67 -3.88 -9.05
CA ARG A 147 11.30 -5.10 -9.58
C ARG A 147 10.61 -6.36 -9.10
N ARG A 148 10.14 -6.42 -7.85
CA ARG A 148 9.33 -7.55 -7.35
C ARG A 148 7.96 -7.64 -8.02
N LEU A 149 7.42 -6.52 -8.52
CA LEU A 149 6.23 -6.50 -9.37
C LEU A 149 6.51 -6.89 -10.83
N GLY A 150 7.78 -6.94 -11.24
CA GLY A 150 8.23 -7.45 -12.53
C GLY A 150 8.91 -6.41 -13.43
N ALA A 151 9.20 -5.21 -12.90
CA ALA A 151 9.96 -4.21 -13.64
C ALA A 151 11.41 -4.68 -13.90
N SER A 152 12.00 -4.23 -15.00
CA SER A 152 13.44 -4.39 -15.21
C SER A 152 14.23 -3.55 -14.19
N ALA A 153 15.53 -3.81 -14.06
CA ALA A 153 16.40 -2.99 -13.21
C ALA A 153 16.43 -1.52 -13.65
N GLU A 154 16.38 -1.27 -14.96
CA GLU A 154 16.37 0.09 -15.51
C GLU A 154 15.05 0.81 -15.19
N GLN A 155 13.91 0.13 -15.35
CA GLN A 155 12.59 0.67 -15.02
C GLN A 155 12.42 0.93 -13.53
N GLY A 156 12.87 0.00 -12.68
CA GLY A 156 12.82 0.15 -11.23
C GLY A 156 13.67 1.34 -10.76
N ARG A 157 14.90 1.47 -11.28
CA ARG A 157 15.77 2.60 -11.00
C ARG A 157 15.18 3.94 -11.46
N ALA A 158 14.62 3.99 -12.67
CA ALA A 158 13.97 5.19 -13.19
C ALA A 158 12.77 5.60 -12.34
N LEU A 159 11.95 4.63 -11.90
CA LEU A 159 10.84 4.89 -11.00
C LEU A 159 11.29 5.39 -9.63
N ALA A 160 12.37 4.84 -9.06
CA ALA A 160 12.91 5.30 -7.78
C ALA A 160 13.35 6.77 -7.87
N LEU A 161 14.12 7.13 -8.90
CA LEU A 161 14.54 8.51 -9.16
C LEU A 161 13.36 9.46 -9.35
N TYR A 162 12.42 9.07 -10.22
CA TYR A 162 11.21 9.85 -10.49
C TYR A 162 10.40 10.07 -9.21
N SER A 163 10.25 9.03 -8.38
CA SER A 163 9.44 9.12 -7.16
C SER A 163 10.10 9.99 -6.10
N PHE A 164 11.42 9.91 -5.93
CA PHE A 164 12.15 10.73 -4.98
C PHE A 164 12.11 12.22 -5.35
N ASP A 165 12.09 12.54 -6.65
CA ASP A 165 11.91 13.92 -7.13
C ASP A 165 10.46 14.40 -6.97
N GLN A 166 9.47 13.55 -7.29
CA GLN A 166 8.08 13.99 -7.41
C GLN A 166 7.27 13.89 -6.11
N LEU A 167 7.50 12.89 -5.28
CA LEU A 167 6.61 12.61 -4.15
C LEU A 167 6.79 13.58 -2.96
N PRO A 168 8.01 13.95 -2.51
CA PRO A 168 8.18 14.73 -1.28
C PRO A 168 7.41 16.06 -1.26
N GLY A 169 7.39 16.80 -2.38
CA GLY A 169 6.65 18.06 -2.49
C GLY A 169 5.12 17.94 -2.46
N ARG A 170 4.59 16.72 -2.51
CA ARG A 170 3.14 16.41 -2.51
C ARG A 170 2.67 15.77 -1.21
N MET A 171 3.59 15.51 -0.28
CA MET A 171 3.30 14.84 0.99
C MET A 171 3.07 15.85 2.12
N PRO A 172 2.33 15.47 3.17
CA PRO A 172 2.20 16.31 4.36
C PRO A 172 3.57 16.59 5.00
N PRO A 173 3.78 17.76 5.64
CA PRO A 173 5.07 18.13 6.21
C PRO A 173 5.68 17.10 7.18
N LEU A 174 4.83 16.34 7.89
CA LEU A 174 5.26 15.32 8.84
C LEU A 174 5.95 14.09 8.21
N TYR A 175 5.85 13.93 6.88
CA TYR A 175 6.52 12.88 6.10
C TYR A 175 7.93 13.30 5.65
N SER A 176 8.33 14.56 5.89
CA SER A 176 9.64 15.08 5.48
C SER A 176 10.60 15.18 6.65
N SER A 177 11.87 14.87 6.41
CA SER A 177 12.96 15.06 7.37
C SER A 177 14.23 15.49 6.65
N PRO A 178 15.00 16.43 7.21
CA PRO A 178 16.32 16.77 6.68
C PRO A 178 17.32 15.62 6.77
N GLU A 179 17.01 14.54 7.50
CA GLU A 179 17.85 13.34 7.57
C GLU A 179 17.67 12.39 6.37
N CYS A 180 16.73 12.70 5.46
CA CYS A 180 16.44 11.91 4.28
C CYS A 180 17.23 12.37 3.05
N HIS A 181 18.49 11.97 2.99
CA HIS A 181 19.37 12.18 1.84
C HIS A 181 20.49 11.13 1.84
N ASP A 182 21.22 11.05 0.74
CA ASP A 182 22.42 10.23 0.59
C ASP A 182 23.43 10.52 1.71
N GLY A 183 23.84 9.48 2.44
CA GLY A 183 24.70 9.56 3.63
C GLY A 183 24.04 10.13 4.90
N GLY A 184 22.75 10.46 4.86
CA GLY A 184 21.99 10.95 6.00
C GLY A 184 21.65 9.87 7.02
N LYS A 185 21.09 10.24 8.18
CA LYS A 185 20.72 9.27 9.22
C LYS A 185 19.65 8.28 8.76
N TYR A 186 18.82 8.65 7.78
CA TYR A 186 17.79 7.77 7.22
C TYR A 186 18.22 7.09 5.91
N ASP A 187 19.51 7.11 5.59
CA ASP A 187 20.04 6.30 4.49
C ASP A 187 20.09 4.81 4.88
N LEU A 188 19.43 3.97 4.09
CA LEU A 188 19.43 2.51 4.27
C LEU A 188 20.76 1.88 3.85
N HIS A 189 21.52 2.55 2.98
CA HIS A 189 22.75 2.06 2.39
C HIS A 189 23.89 3.10 2.40
N PRO A 190 24.28 3.65 3.57
CA PRO A 190 25.25 4.76 3.67
C PRO A 190 26.68 4.41 3.24
N SER A 191 26.97 3.13 2.99
CA SER A 191 28.25 2.67 2.41
C SER A 191 28.22 2.54 0.89
N SER A 192 27.08 2.83 0.25
CA SER A 192 26.86 2.78 -1.19
C SER A 192 26.71 4.21 -1.72
N ALA A 193 27.17 4.45 -2.95
CA ALA A 193 26.87 5.70 -3.66
C ALA A 193 25.53 5.64 -4.45
N VAL A 194 24.76 4.57 -4.27
CA VAL A 194 23.46 4.39 -4.94
C VAL A 194 22.37 4.96 -4.03
N TRP A 195 21.75 6.03 -4.50
CA TRP A 195 20.64 6.73 -3.86
C TRP A 195 19.53 7.08 -4.87
N PRO A 196 18.25 7.20 -4.47
CA PRO A 196 17.70 6.60 -3.26
C PRO A 196 17.74 5.06 -3.33
#